data_AF-A0AAX3M1V3-F1
#
_entry.id   AF-A0AAX3M1V3-F1
#
_cell.length_a   1.000
_cell.length_b   1.000
_cell.length_c   1.000
_cell.angle_alpha   90.00
_cell.angle_beta   90.00
_cell.angle_gamma   90.00
#
_symmetry.space_group_name_H-M   'P 1'
#
loop_
_entity.id
_entity.type
_entity.pdbx_description
1 polymer ?
#
loop_
_entity_poly.entity_id
_entity_poly.type
_entity_poly.pdbx_seq_one_letter_code
_entity_poly.pdbx_strand_id
1 'polypeptide(L)'
;MKHRITLITELESEMHKQGYSLSHFSKVSGINRGILSATLNGNPPKLMSITQLDTMVKALGKPESWLYELFIEQCFSEENKANWRRVRALLLRCIELNRDDLIGDILNLLMEDPIHVAHVFNLAEELVEQNQAIVAMPFYECVIENERNYHSERLAISHYRLFRARISPIIENNLRLAMVFHPFRNRLPDHFRLEALLELANIYYTVQDWNMVIACSDELNILSNIIYKQDCKRRKKKIAVSTPSFTRPLVTYYAQSHLMKFVALEHMEKYDEARPYLKEFSDLSWFEGLDDLGKEHVEKFKIYALFNELNLELLTGHTDKLVDYFELLKTHPGEALPSLLIISKAANKYDMKIDHILTYFDDIIYPNDILDYIHQARFLRDHYKNIPIGISRYINIYYQLALYQCNRNVYDEKLEKILLALETSVEKYNRGRIMDCLELFKKLREMPREHKD
;
A
#
# COMPACT_ATOMS: atom_id res chain seq x y z
N MET A 1 2.86 -18.55 -41.75
CA MET A 1 2.38 -19.92 -42.06
C MET A 1 3.01 -21.06 -41.23
N LYS A 2 4.34 -21.11 -41.01
CA LYS A 2 5.05 -22.25 -40.37
C LYS A 2 4.61 -22.57 -38.92
N HIS A 3 4.51 -21.57 -38.04
CA HIS A 3 4.11 -21.76 -36.64
C HIS A 3 2.67 -22.25 -36.48
N ARG A 4 1.78 -21.73 -37.33
CA ARG A 4 0.38 -22.15 -37.40
C ARG A 4 0.23 -23.64 -37.73
N ILE A 5 1.01 -24.12 -38.68
CA ILE A 5 1.02 -25.54 -39.05
C ILE A 5 1.51 -26.37 -37.87
N THR A 6 2.50 -25.90 -37.12
CA THR A 6 3.11 -26.63 -35.99
C THR A 6 2.13 -26.88 -34.85
N LEU A 7 1.37 -25.86 -34.41
CA LEU A 7 0.33 -26.03 -33.37
C LEU A 7 -0.76 -27.03 -33.79
N ILE A 8 -1.27 -26.89 -35.02
CA ILE A 8 -2.33 -27.76 -35.54
C ILE A 8 -1.80 -29.20 -35.71
N THR A 9 -0.58 -29.36 -36.20
CA THR A 9 0.06 -30.66 -36.39
C THR A 9 0.21 -31.40 -35.07
N GLU A 10 0.56 -30.72 -33.99
CA GLU A 10 0.69 -31.36 -32.67
C GLU A 10 -0.66 -31.83 -32.13
N LEU A 11 -1.72 -31.02 -32.30
CA LEU A 11 -3.08 -31.42 -31.96
C LEU A 11 -3.54 -32.63 -32.79
N GLU A 12 -3.33 -32.60 -34.11
CA GLU A 12 -3.71 -33.70 -35.00
C GLU A 12 -2.93 -34.98 -34.68
N SER A 13 -1.62 -34.86 -34.44
CA SER A 13 -0.75 -35.97 -34.03
C SER A 13 -1.28 -36.64 -32.77
N GLU A 14 -1.65 -35.86 -31.75
CA GLU A 14 -2.19 -36.41 -30.51
C GLU A 14 -3.59 -37.00 -30.69
N MET A 15 -4.46 -36.35 -31.45
CA MET A 15 -5.77 -36.90 -31.83
C MET A 15 -5.63 -38.25 -32.53
N HIS A 16 -4.70 -38.37 -33.47
CA HIS A 16 -4.44 -39.62 -34.19
C HIS A 16 -3.85 -40.71 -33.30
N LYS A 17 -2.90 -40.37 -32.41
CA LYS A 17 -2.33 -41.32 -31.42
C LYS A 17 -3.41 -41.93 -30.53
N GLN A 18 -4.42 -41.15 -30.15
CA GLN A 18 -5.55 -41.61 -29.33
C GLN A 18 -6.69 -42.23 -30.14
N GLY A 19 -6.54 -42.36 -31.47
CA GLY A 19 -7.53 -43.00 -32.35
C GLY A 19 -8.80 -42.16 -32.59
N TYR A 20 -8.77 -40.85 -32.32
CA TYR A 20 -9.93 -40.00 -32.52
C TYR A 20 -10.18 -39.71 -34.00
N SER A 21 -11.38 -40.04 -34.49
CA SER A 21 -11.90 -39.43 -35.73
C SER A 21 -12.45 -38.03 -35.44
N LEU A 22 -12.45 -37.13 -36.44
CA LEU A 22 -13.00 -35.77 -36.29
C LEU A 22 -14.45 -35.78 -35.77
N SER A 23 -15.26 -36.76 -36.18
CA SER A 23 -16.65 -36.91 -35.75
C SER A 23 -16.76 -37.35 -34.29
N HIS A 24 -15.87 -38.24 -33.84
CA HIS A 24 -15.83 -38.69 -32.46
C HIS A 24 -15.29 -37.58 -31.56
N PHE A 25 -14.21 -36.92 -31.98
CA PHE A 25 -13.60 -35.82 -31.23
C PHE A 25 -14.54 -34.62 -31.06
N SER A 26 -15.37 -34.32 -32.07
CA SER A 26 -16.44 -33.31 -31.94
C SER A 26 -17.40 -33.61 -30.79
N LYS A 27 -17.74 -34.89 -30.58
CA LYS A 27 -18.61 -35.31 -29.46
C LYS A 27 -17.89 -35.23 -28.12
N VAL A 28 -16.63 -35.65 -28.07
CA VAL A 28 -15.83 -35.68 -26.83
C VAL A 28 -15.45 -34.27 -26.37
N SER A 29 -15.03 -33.41 -27.29
CA SER A 29 -14.68 -32.01 -26.99
C SER A 29 -15.89 -31.09 -26.84
N GLY A 30 -17.06 -31.48 -27.34
CA GLY A 30 -18.23 -30.61 -27.40
C GLY A 30 -18.12 -29.47 -28.43
N ILE A 31 -17.04 -29.42 -29.22
CA ILE A 31 -16.86 -28.43 -30.29
C ILE A 31 -17.57 -28.92 -31.55
N ASN A 32 -18.31 -28.02 -32.22
CA ASN A 32 -19.00 -28.34 -33.47
C ASN A 32 -18.02 -28.86 -34.53
N ARG A 33 -18.37 -29.98 -35.18
CA ARG A 33 -17.54 -30.64 -36.21
C ARG A 33 -17.12 -29.70 -37.35
N GLY A 34 -18.00 -28.78 -37.78
CA GLY A 34 -17.68 -27.81 -38.82
C GLY A 34 -16.62 -26.80 -38.36
N ILE A 35 -16.66 -26.39 -37.10
CA ILE A 35 -15.64 -25.53 -36.49
C ILE A 35 -14.31 -26.28 -36.39
N LEU A 36 -14.31 -27.54 -35.91
CA LEU A 36 -13.10 -28.36 -35.88
C LEU A 36 -12.49 -28.55 -37.26
N SER A 37 -13.32 -28.86 -38.26
CA SER A 37 -12.85 -29.02 -39.64
C SER A 37 -12.28 -27.73 -40.21
N ALA A 38 -12.90 -26.58 -39.94
CA ALA A 38 -12.39 -25.29 -40.41
C ALA A 38 -11.06 -24.92 -39.72
N THR A 39 -10.90 -25.28 -38.44
CA THR A 39 -9.72 -24.93 -37.66
C THR A 39 -8.53 -25.87 -37.89
N LEU A 40 -8.76 -27.18 -38.07
CA LEU A 40 -7.70 -28.17 -38.28
C LEU A 40 -7.43 -28.39 -39.79
N ASN A 41 -8.49 -28.67 -40.57
CA ASN A 41 -8.38 -29.09 -41.96
C ASN A 41 -8.64 -27.96 -42.99
N GLY A 42 -8.88 -26.72 -42.55
CA GLY A 42 -9.19 -25.62 -43.45
C GLY A 42 -7.99 -25.19 -44.31
N ASN A 43 -8.24 -24.60 -45.49
CA ASN A 43 -7.18 -24.03 -46.33
C ASN A 43 -7.50 -22.57 -46.77
N PRO A 44 -6.84 -21.55 -46.18
CA PRO A 44 -6.02 -21.67 -44.97
C PRO A 44 -6.88 -22.06 -43.77
N PRO A 45 -6.31 -22.62 -42.70
CA PRO A 45 -7.09 -22.97 -41.51
C PRO A 45 -7.82 -21.74 -40.95
N LYS A 46 -8.78 -21.92 -40.05
CA LYS A 46 -9.34 -20.82 -39.24
C LYS A 46 -8.49 -20.58 -38.00
N LEU A 47 -8.41 -19.33 -37.52
CA LEU A 47 -7.68 -19.03 -36.29
C LEU A 47 -8.49 -19.57 -35.09
N MET A 48 -7.81 -20.30 -34.21
CA MET A 48 -8.40 -20.88 -33.01
C MET A 48 -8.36 -19.89 -31.84
N SER A 49 -9.40 -19.85 -31.01
CA SER A 49 -9.36 -19.13 -29.74
C SER A 49 -8.69 -19.96 -28.64
N ILE A 50 -8.20 -19.30 -27.58
CA ILE A 50 -7.60 -20.01 -26.44
C ILE A 50 -8.61 -20.96 -25.76
N THR A 51 -9.88 -20.55 -25.65
CA THR A 51 -10.95 -21.41 -25.12
C THR A 51 -11.16 -22.67 -25.97
N GLN A 52 -11.07 -22.54 -27.30
CA GLN A 52 -11.15 -23.70 -28.19
C GLN A 52 -9.95 -24.62 -27.99
N LEU A 53 -8.74 -24.07 -27.83
CA LEU A 53 -7.54 -24.85 -27.54
C LEU A 53 -7.70 -25.64 -26.24
N ASP A 54 -8.08 -24.97 -25.16
CA ASP A 54 -8.28 -25.61 -23.85
C ASP A 54 -9.32 -26.72 -23.88
N THR A 55 -10.40 -26.50 -24.61
CA THR A 55 -11.46 -27.50 -24.78
C THR A 55 -10.93 -28.74 -25.52
N MET A 56 -10.10 -28.56 -26.54
CA MET A 56 -9.45 -29.68 -27.25
C MET A 56 -8.41 -30.38 -26.37
N VAL A 57 -7.55 -29.63 -25.68
CA VAL A 57 -6.52 -30.15 -24.76
C VAL A 57 -7.15 -30.98 -23.65
N LYS A 58 -8.25 -30.48 -23.05
CA LYS A 58 -9.03 -31.20 -22.04
C LYS A 58 -9.64 -32.48 -22.59
N ALA A 59 -10.20 -32.44 -23.80
CA ALA A 59 -10.76 -33.63 -24.46
C ALA A 59 -9.71 -34.70 -24.77
N LEU A 60 -8.46 -34.28 -24.99
CA LEU A 60 -7.30 -35.15 -25.20
C LEU A 60 -6.69 -35.66 -23.88
N GLY A 61 -7.25 -35.27 -22.73
CA GLY A 61 -6.71 -35.66 -21.41
C GLY A 61 -5.31 -35.11 -21.14
N LYS A 62 -4.92 -34.02 -21.81
CA LYS A 62 -3.61 -33.37 -21.64
C LYS A 62 -3.67 -32.30 -20.55
N PRO A 63 -2.52 -31.97 -19.92
CA PRO A 63 -2.48 -30.92 -18.91
C PRO A 63 -2.88 -29.57 -19.52
N GLU A 64 -3.56 -28.74 -18.72
CA GLU A 64 -3.84 -27.35 -19.09
C GLU A 64 -2.51 -26.63 -19.42
N SER A 65 -2.54 -25.67 -20.34
CA SER A 65 -1.36 -24.96 -20.86
C SER A 65 -0.35 -25.76 -21.71
N TRP A 66 -0.60 -27.05 -22.01
CA TRP A 66 0.31 -27.91 -22.79
C TRP A 66 0.83 -27.28 -24.09
N LEU A 67 -0.02 -26.56 -24.82
CA LEU A 67 0.32 -25.99 -26.14
C LEU A 67 0.42 -24.46 -26.14
N TYR A 68 0.54 -23.83 -24.97
CA TYR A 68 0.50 -22.37 -24.89
C TYR A 68 1.70 -21.70 -25.56
N GLU A 69 2.91 -22.24 -25.45
CA GLU A 69 4.10 -21.70 -26.13
C GLU A 69 3.89 -21.64 -27.65
N LEU A 70 3.43 -22.73 -28.27
CA LEU A 70 3.09 -22.76 -29.70
C LEU A 70 1.94 -21.82 -30.05
N PHE A 71 0.97 -21.64 -29.15
CA PHE A 71 -0.12 -20.69 -29.34
C PHE A 71 0.35 -19.24 -29.24
N ILE A 72 1.31 -18.93 -28.37
CA ILE A 72 1.96 -17.62 -28.25
C ILE A 72 2.66 -17.30 -29.56
N GLU A 73 3.54 -18.17 -30.07
CA GLU A 73 4.22 -17.98 -31.37
C GLU A 73 3.21 -17.67 -32.50
N GLN A 74 2.08 -18.37 -32.50
CA GLN A 74 1.03 -18.13 -33.47
C GLN A 74 0.36 -16.75 -33.33
N CYS A 75 0.21 -16.25 -32.10
CA CYS A 75 -0.38 -14.93 -31.83
C CYS A 75 0.49 -13.78 -32.35
N PHE A 76 1.81 -13.94 -32.31
CA PHE A 76 2.78 -12.89 -32.67
C PHE A 76 3.38 -13.05 -34.08
N SER A 77 2.95 -14.04 -34.86
CA SER A 77 3.41 -14.20 -36.26
C SER A 77 3.12 -12.96 -37.13
N GLU A 78 3.96 -12.71 -38.14
CA GLU A 78 3.88 -11.57 -39.08
C GLU A 78 2.47 -11.32 -39.66
N GLU A 79 1.71 -12.39 -39.91
CA GLU A 79 0.36 -12.33 -40.48
C GLU A 79 -0.70 -11.80 -39.49
N ASN A 80 -0.50 -11.98 -38.19
CA ASN A 80 -1.51 -11.73 -37.15
C ASN A 80 -1.34 -10.42 -36.38
N LYS A 81 -0.18 -9.74 -36.54
CA LYS A 81 0.16 -8.44 -35.91
C LYS A 81 -0.41 -8.31 -34.49
N ALA A 82 -0.03 -9.24 -33.61
CA ALA A 82 -0.37 -9.25 -32.18
C ALA A 82 -1.81 -8.79 -31.86
N ASN A 83 -2.82 -9.46 -32.43
CA ASN A 83 -4.21 -9.07 -32.23
C ASN A 83 -4.57 -9.02 -30.73
N TRP A 84 -4.79 -7.81 -30.21
CA TRP A 84 -4.99 -7.58 -28.78
C TRP A 84 -6.12 -8.41 -28.19
N ARG A 85 -7.25 -8.60 -28.87
CA ARG A 85 -8.37 -9.39 -28.33
C ARG A 85 -7.95 -10.84 -28.06
N ARG A 86 -7.14 -11.41 -28.94
CA ARG A 86 -6.65 -12.79 -28.81
C ARG A 86 -5.57 -12.90 -27.73
N VAL A 87 -4.61 -11.98 -27.73
CA VAL A 87 -3.54 -11.95 -26.73
C VAL A 87 -4.11 -11.68 -25.33
N ARG A 88 -5.08 -10.76 -25.21
CA ARG A 88 -5.80 -10.48 -23.97
C ARG A 88 -6.46 -11.73 -23.39
N ALA A 89 -7.19 -12.49 -24.23
CA ALA A 89 -7.83 -13.73 -23.79
C ALA A 89 -6.79 -14.76 -23.29
N LEU A 90 -5.63 -14.83 -23.95
CA LEU A 90 -4.52 -15.68 -23.52
C LEU A 90 -3.93 -15.22 -22.19
N LEU A 91 -3.66 -13.91 -22.02
CA LEU A 91 -3.13 -13.35 -20.77
C LEU A 91 -4.05 -13.62 -19.58
N LEU A 92 -5.36 -13.40 -19.73
CA LEU A 92 -6.34 -13.71 -18.68
C LEU A 92 -6.32 -15.21 -18.34
N ARG A 93 -6.18 -16.07 -19.33
CA ARG A 93 -6.11 -17.51 -19.11
C ARG A 93 -4.79 -17.93 -18.44
N CYS A 94 -3.66 -17.29 -18.77
CA CYS A 94 -2.40 -17.52 -18.06
C CYS A 94 -2.49 -17.09 -16.60
N ILE A 95 -3.18 -15.98 -16.30
CA ILE A 95 -3.47 -15.53 -14.92
C ILE A 95 -4.28 -16.61 -14.17
N GLU A 96 -5.35 -17.13 -14.77
CA GLU A 96 -6.18 -18.18 -14.14
C GLU A 96 -5.39 -19.45 -13.81
N LEU A 97 -4.37 -19.77 -14.62
CA LEU A 97 -3.52 -20.95 -14.46
C LEU A 97 -2.24 -20.68 -13.66
N ASN A 98 -2.03 -19.46 -13.15
CA ASN A 98 -0.79 -19.02 -12.49
C ASN A 98 0.48 -19.31 -13.32
N ARG A 99 0.41 -19.08 -14.65
CA ARG A 99 1.54 -19.20 -15.57
C ARG A 99 2.28 -17.86 -15.73
N ASP A 100 2.90 -17.40 -14.64
CA ASP A 100 3.62 -16.12 -14.58
C ASP A 100 4.80 -16.07 -15.57
N ASP A 101 5.42 -17.22 -15.83
CA ASP A 101 6.47 -17.40 -16.84
C ASP A 101 6.00 -16.96 -18.23
N LEU A 102 4.82 -17.44 -18.66
CA LEU A 102 4.26 -17.10 -19.96
C LEU A 102 3.73 -15.66 -20.01
N ILE A 103 3.26 -15.11 -18.88
CA ILE A 103 2.83 -13.71 -18.84
C ILE A 103 3.99 -12.79 -19.19
N GLY A 104 5.17 -13.01 -18.57
CA GLY A 104 6.38 -12.24 -18.87
C GLY A 104 6.76 -12.31 -20.35
N ASP A 105 6.78 -13.50 -20.94
CA ASP A 105 7.11 -13.71 -22.35
C ASP A 105 6.12 -12.99 -23.28
N ILE A 106 4.82 -13.11 -23.02
CA ILE A 106 3.78 -12.46 -23.82
C ILE A 106 3.90 -10.93 -23.73
N LEU A 107 4.17 -10.39 -22.55
CA LEU A 107 4.35 -8.96 -22.34
C LEU A 107 5.57 -8.45 -23.12
N ASN A 108 6.71 -9.15 -23.06
CA ASN A 108 7.90 -8.79 -23.83
C ASN A 108 7.64 -8.75 -25.34
N LEU A 109 6.94 -9.76 -25.88
CA LEU A 109 6.57 -9.81 -27.30
C LEU A 109 5.61 -8.69 -27.70
N LEU A 110 4.67 -8.29 -26.83
CA LEU A 110 3.78 -7.16 -27.11
C LEU A 110 4.52 -5.83 -27.25
N MET A 111 5.65 -5.67 -26.58
CA MET A 111 6.39 -4.40 -26.55
C MET A 111 7.18 -4.12 -27.84
N GLU A 112 7.22 -5.06 -28.79
CA GLU A 112 7.70 -4.80 -30.15
C GLU A 112 6.89 -3.68 -30.85
N ASP A 113 5.60 -3.53 -30.51
CA ASP A 113 4.76 -2.43 -30.97
C ASP A 113 4.28 -1.54 -29.79
N PRO A 114 4.75 -0.27 -29.70
CA PRO A 114 4.37 0.65 -28.64
C PRO A 114 2.85 0.89 -28.49
N ILE A 115 2.04 0.57 -29.51
CA ILE A 115 0.58 0.70 -29.42
C ILE A 115 -0.01 -0.16 -28.30
N HIS A 116 0.64 -1.27 -27.97
CA HIS A 116 0.16 -2.22 -26.96
C HIS A 116 0.39 -1.76 -25.52
N VAL A 117 1.27 -0.77 -25.28
CA VAL A 117 1.50 -0.23 -23.92
C VAL A 117 0.19 0.28 -23.30
N ALA A 118 -0.66 0.94 -24.10
CA ALA A 118 -1.97 1.41 -23.63
C ALA A 118 -2.92 0.26 -23.28
N HIS A 119 -2.89 -0.80 -24.07
CA HIS A 119 -3.72 -1.97 -23.88
C HIS A 119 -3.33 -2.77 -22.62
N VAL A 120 -2.02 -2.97 -22.42
CA VAL A 120 -1.45 -3.61 -21.22
C VAL A 120 -1.85 -2.85 -19.96
N PHE A 121 -1.72 -1.53 -19.97
CA PHE A 121 -2.14 -0.70 -18.84
C PHE A 121 -3.63 -0.79 -18.54
N ASN A 122 -4.49 -0.75 -19.55
CA ASN A 122 -5.93 -0.86 -19.32
C ASN A 122 -6.30 -2.22 -18.72
N LEU A 123 -5.66 -3.31 -19.17
CA LEU A 123 -5.82 -4.62 -18.55
C LEU A 123 -5.33 -4.62 -17.09
N ALA A 124 -4.23 -3.94 -16.78
CA ALA A 124 -3.73 -3.82 -15.40
C ALA A 124 -4.74 -3.08 -14.49
N GLU A 125 -5.32 -1.97 -14.95
CA GLU A 125 -6.36 -1.24 -14.20
C GLU A 125 -7.62 -2.09 -14.02
N GLU A 126 -8.06 -2.84 -15.04
CA GLU A 126 -9.19 -3.78 -14.92
C GLU A 126 -8.93 -4.86 -13.85
N LEU A 127 -7.71 -5.39 -13.74
CA LEU A 127 -7.33 -6.35 -12.69
C LEU A 127 -7.36 -5.69 -11.30
N VAL A 128 -6.93 -4.44 -11.18
CA VAL A 128 -7.01 -3.70 -9.92
C VAL A 128 -8.44 -3.43 -9.50
N GLU A 129 -9.33 -3.11 -10.44
CA GLU A 129 -10.78 -2.98 -10.19
C GLU A 129 -11.40 -4.29 -9.69
N GLN A 130 -10.84 -5.44 -10.11
CA GLN A 130 -11.22 -6.78 -9.63
C GLN A 130 -10.53 -7.19 -8.32
N ASN A 131 -9.85 -6.27 -7.63
CA ASN A 131 -9.06 -6.49 -6.41
C ASN A 131 -7.85 -7.44 -6.60
N GLN A 132 -7.35 -7.60 -7.83
CA GLN A 132 -6.19 -8.43 -8.16
C GLN A 132 -4.92 -7.60 -8.36
N ALA A 133 -4.66 -6.65 -7.45
CA ALA A 133 -3.56 -5.70 -7.59
C ALA A 133 -2.16 -6.35 -7.64
N ILE A 134 -1.95 -7.47 -6.94
CA ILE A 134 -0.69 -8.23 -6.96
C ILE A 134 -0.47 -8.86 -8.34
N VAL A 135 -1.51 -9.44 -8.94
CA VAL A 135 -1.46 -10.04 -10.28
C VAL A 135 -1.22 -8.99 -11.36
N ALA A 136 -1.67 -7.75 -11.15
CA ALA A 136 -1.46 -6.65 -12.08
C ALA A 136 -0.02 -6.12 -12.11
N MET A 137 0.83 -6.47 -11.14
CA MET A 137 2.18 -5.90 -11.00
C MET A 137 3.07 -6.07 -12.25
N PRO A 138 3.19 -7.27 -12.87
CA PRO A 138 4.03 -7.44 -14.07
C PRO A 138 3.57 -6.57 -15.25
N PHE A 139 2.27 -6.29 -15.34
CA PHE A 139 1.70 -5.42 -16.38
C PHE A 139 2.12 -3.96 -16.18
N TYR A 140 2.10 -3.46 -14.94
CA TYR A 140 2.58 -2.11 -14.64
C TYR A 140 4.10 -1.98 -14.82
N GLU A 141 4.87 -3.01 -14.47
CA GLU A 141 6.32 -3.05 -14.69
C GLU A 141 6.63 -2.93 -16.18
N CYS A 142 5.95 -3.74 -17.00
CA CYS A 142 6.03 -3.69 -18.45
C CYS A 142 5.69 -2.29 -19.01
N VAL A 143 4.65 -1.64 -18.48
CA VAL A 143 4.28 -0.27 -18.90
C VAL A 143 5.36 0.75 -18.54
N ILE A 144 5.96 0.67 -17.36
CA ILE A 144 7.03 1.58 -16.92
C ILE A 144 8.26 1.47 -17.82
N GLU A 145 8.65 0.25 -18.17
CA GLU A 145 9.84 -0.01 -18.97
C GLU A 145 9.70 0.45 -20.42
N ASN A 146 8.46 0.49 -20.95
CA ASN A 146 8.21 0.70 -22.37
C ASN A 146 7.50 2.01 -22.72
N GLU A 147 6.99 2.75 -21.73
CA GLU A 147 6.41 4.08 -21.94
C GLU A 147 7.49 5.11 -22.27
N ARG A 148 7.48 5.59 -23.51
CA ARG A 148 8.44 6.58 -24.00
C ARG A 148 8.12 7.99 -23.55
N ASN A 149 6.84 8.28 -23.27
CA ASN A 149 6.42 9.61 -22.83
C ASN A 149 6.51 9.73 -21.31
N TYR A 150 7.57 10.37 -20.82
CA TYR A 150 7.76 10.61 -19.38
C TYR A 150 6.66 11.47 -18.73
N HIS A 151 5.88 12.22 -19.53
CA HIS A 151 4.75 13.02 -19.07
C HIS A 151 3.41 12.29 -19.11
N SER A 152 3.38 11.00 -19.47
CA SER A 152 2.18 10.18 -19.53
C SER A 152 1.56 9.99 -18.15
N GLU A 153 0.25 10.25 -18.00
CA GLU A 153 -0.49 9.95 -16.77
C GLU A 153 -0.44 8.45 -16.44
N ARG A 154 -0.52 7.60 -17.47
CA ARG A 154 -0.38 6.14 -17.34
C ARG A 154 0.94 5.75 -16.68
N LEU A 155 2.04 6.41 -17.02
CA LEU A 155 3.35 6.14 -16.39
C LEU A 155 3.27 6.42 -14.89
N ALA A 156 2.75 7.59 -14.53
CA ALA A 156 2.63 8.01 -13.15
C ALA A 156 1.70 7.08 -12.35
N ILE A 157 0.56 6.70 -12.93
CA ILE A 157 -0.37 5.74 -12.34
C ILE A 157 0.30 4.38 -12.16
N SER A 158 1.06 3.89 -13.15
CA SER A 158 1.76 2.60 -13.05
C SER A 158 2.79 2.58 -11.91
N HIS A 159 3.59 3.64 -11.78
CA HIS A 159 4.51 3.79 -10.64
C HIS A 159 3.75 3.83 -9.30
N TYR A 160 2.63 4.54 -9.23
CA TYR A 160 1.80 4.64 -8.03
C TYR A 160 1.17 3.28 -7.65
N ARG A 161 0.63 2.54 -8.62
CA ARG A 161 0.01 1.22 -8.40
C ARG A 161 1.03 0.21 -7.88
N LEU A 162 2.22 0.18 -8.47
CA LEU A 162 3.31 -0.67 -7.99
C LEU A 162 3.82 -0.27 -6.62
N PHE A 163 3.98 1.04 -6.39
CA PHE A 163 4.35 1.57 -5.09
C PHE A 163 3.40 1.02 -4.01
N ARG A 164 2.09 1.13 -4.21
CA ARG A 164 1.09 0.64 -3.26
C ARG A 164 1.07 -0.87 -3.10
N ALA A 165 1.10 -1.59 -4.22
CA ALA A 165 1.03 -3.06 -4.20
C ALA A 165 2.24 -3.69 -3.47
N ARG A 166 3.38 -3.00 -3.46
CA ARG A 166 4.63 -3.47 -2.84
C ARG A 166 4.85 -2.98 -1.41
N ILE A 167 4.01 -2.10 -0.87
CA ILE A 167 4.12 -1.69 0.55
C ILE A 167 4.00 -2.93 1.45
N SER A 168 4.92 -3.04 2.39
CA SER A 168 5.04 -4.20 3.28
C SER A 168 5.24 -3.74 4.74
N PRO A 169 5.26 -4.66 5.72
CA PRO A 169 5.68 -4.33 7.08
C PRO A 169 7.12 -3.84 7.22
N ILE A 170 7.98 -4.04 6.22
CA ILE A 170 9.41 -3.69 6.25
C ILE A 170 9.61 -2.22 5.86
N ILE A 171 10.03 -1.40 6.83
CA ILE A 171 10.11 0.06 6.70
C ILE A 171 11.16 0.50 5.67
N GLU A 172 12.37 -0.10 5.64
CA GLU A 172 13.38 0.32 4.65
C GLU A 172 12.94 0.09 3.21
N ASN A 173 12.26 -1.04 2.97
CA ASN A 173 11.78 -1.35 1.63
C ASN A 173 10.76 -0.32 1.17
N ASN A 174 9.85 0.08 2.06
CA ASN A 174 8.86 1.11 1.78
C ASN A 174 9.51 2.46 1.45
N LEU A 175 10.58 2.84 2.13
CA LEU A 175 11.33 4.06 1.80
C LEU A 175 11.91 4.00 0.37
N ARG A 176 12.51 2.87 -0.02
CA ARG A 176 13.01 2.69 -1.39
C ARG A 176 11.90 2.81 -2.43
N LEU A 177 10.75 2.19 -2.17
CA LEU A 177 9.58 2.30 -3.04
C LEU A 177 9.09 3.74 -3.15
N ALA A 178 9.05 4.48 -2.03
CA ALA A 178 8.71 5.89 -2.00
C ALA A 178 9.69 6.73 -2.84
N MET A 179 11.00 6.50 -2.72
CA MET A 179 12.02 7.20 -3.51
C MET A 179 11.86 6.97 -5.03
N VAL A 180 11.49 5.77 -5.45
CA VAL A 180 11.23 5.44 -6.87
C VAL A 180 9.97 6.15 -7.37
N PHE A 181 8.90 6.18 -6.57
CA PHE A 181 7.62 6.76 -6.99
C PHE A 181 7.58 8.29 -6.88
N HIS A 182 8.22 8.88 -5.87
CA HIS A 182 8.11 10.30 -5.51
C HIS A 182 8.31 11.28 -6.69
N PRO A 183 9.24 11.06 -7.65
CA PRO A 183 9.41 11.93 -8.82
C PRO A 183 8.20 11.97 -9.78
N PHE A 184 7.32 10.97 -9.75
CA PHE A 184 6.17 10.84 -10.66
C PHE A 184 4.88 11.42 -10.09
N ARG A 185 4.80 11.63 -8.77
CA ARG A 185 3.56 12.01 -8.06
C ARG A 185 2.85 13.23 -8.65
N ASN A 186 3.59 14.22 -9.15
CA ASN A 186 3.04 15.47 -9.67
C ASN A 186 2.22 15.29 -10.95
N ARG A 187 2.41 14.16 -11.63
CA ARG A 187 1.73 13.79 -12.90
C ARG A 187 0.54 12.88 -12.68
N LEU A 188 0.22 12.53 -11.43
CA LEU A 188 -0.99 11.81 -11.13
C LEU A 188 -2.21 12.71 -11.29
N PRO A 189 -3.33 12.17 -11.77
CA PRO A 189 -4.64 12.78 -11.60
C PRO A 189 -4.91 13.15 -10.14
N ASP A 190 -5.62 14.26 -9.91
CA ASP A 190 -5.82 14.83 -8.56
C ASP A 190 -6.32 13.83 -7.52
N HIS A 191 -7.24 12.94 -7.90
CA HIS A 191 -7.81 11.94 -7.00
C HIS A 191 -6.80 10.87 -6.55
N PHE A 192 -5.83 10.52 -7.39
CA PHE A 192 -4.71 9.68 -6.99
C PHE A 192 -3.66 10.47 -6.23
N ARG A 193 -3.40 11.71 -6.64
CA ARG A 193 -2.35 12.54 -6.05
C ARG A 193 -2.59 12.84 -4.57
N LEU A 194 -3.84 13.07 -4.16
CA LEU A 194 -4.20 13.26 -2.74
C LEU A 194 -3.82 12.04 -1.88
N GLU A 195 -4.23 10.83 -2.28
CA GLU A 195 -3.91 9.62 -1.51
C GLU A 195 -2.41 9.29 -1.59
N ALA A 196 -1.78 9.50 -2.75
CA ALA A 196 -0.35 9.29 -2.93
C ALA A 196 0.51 10.17 -2.01
N LEU A 197 0.16 11.46 -1.87
CA LEU A 197 0.87 12.36 -0.97
C LEU A 197 0.72 11.95 0.49
N LEU A 198 -0.48 11.51 0.89
CA LEU A 198 -0.72 10.97 2.23
C LEU A 198 0.09 9.69 2.48
N GLU A 199 0.14 8.76 1.52
CA GLU A 199 0.93 7.52 1.62
C GLU A 199 2.44 7.81 1.69
N LEU A 200 2.95 8.73 0.86
CA LEU A 200 4.34 9.18 0.91
C LEU A 200 4.68 9.79 2.27
N ALA A 201 3.86 10.72 2.76
CA ALA A 201 4.06 11.37 4.04
C ALA A 201 4.07 10.35 5.20
N ASN A 202 3.22 9.31 5.13
CA ASN A 202 3.23 8.22 6.10
C ASN A 202 4.52 7.40 6.07
N ILE A 203 5.08 7.12 4.89
CA ILE A 203 6.36 6.41 4.80
C ILE A 203 7.49 7.27 5.36
N TYR A 204 7.56 8.55 4.99
CA TYR A 204 8.57 9.46 5.56
C TYR A 204 8.44 9.60 7.07
N TYR A 205 7.22 9.57 7.62
CA TYR A 205 6.98 9.50 9.06
C TYR A 205 7.61 8.24 9.68
N THR A 206 7.47 7.07 9.05
CA THR A 206 8.02 5.81 9.62
C THR A 206 9.54 5.78 9.75
N VAL A 207 10.23 6.50 8.86
CA VAL A 207 11.69 6.68 8.88
C VAL A 207 12.13 7.99 9.55
N GLN A 208 11.18 8.73 10.13
CA GLN A 208 11.40 10.00 10.84
C GLN A 208 12.06 11.10 9.99
N ASP A 209 11.82 11.11 8.67
CA ASP A 209 12.22 12.22 7.80
C ASP A 209 11.18 13.35 7.88
N TRP A 210 11.26 14.14 8.95
CA TRP A 210 10.29 15.19 9.26
C TRP A 210 10.22 16.28 8.17
N ASN A 211 11.34 16.57 7.50
CA ASN A 211 11.37 17.54 6.41
C ASN A 211 10.53 17.05 5.22
N MET A 212 10.64 15.77 4.87
CA MET A 212 9.83 15.18 3.80
C MET A 212 8.36 15.00 4.21
N VAL A 213 8.05 14.75 5.49
CA VAL A 213 6.68 14.78 6.00
C VAL A 213 6.08 16.18 5.79
N ILE A 214 6.80 17.23 6.19
CA ILE A 214 6.36 18.63 6.00
C ILE A 214 6.16 18.93 4.51
N ALA A 215 7.12 18.57 3.65
CA ALA A 215 7.02 18.82 2.21
C ALA A 215 5.79 18.14 1.58
N CYS A 216 5.53 16.88 1.92
CA CYS A 216 4.34 16.18 1.44
C CYS A 216 3.05 16.78 2.00
N SER A 217 3.06 17.21 3.27
CA SER A 217 1.92 17.83 3.93
C SER A 217 1.56 19.19 3.31
N ASP A 218 2.55 20.00 2.96
CA ASP A 218 2.34 21.29 2.29
C ASP A 218 1.76 21.10 0.89
N GLU A 219 2.28 20.13 0.13
CA GLU A 219 1.74 19.79 -1.18
C GLU A 219 0.29 19.28 -1.09
N LEU A 220 -0.01 18.43 -0.09
CA LEU A 220 -1.35 17.92 0.19
C LEU A 220 -2.32 19.05 0.58
N ASN A 221 -1.85 20.01 1.40
CA ASN A 221 -2.64 21.17 1.80
C ASN A 221 -3.01 22.04 0.60
N ILE A 222 -2.03 22.36 -0.26
CA ILE A 222 -2.25 23.16 -1.46
C ILE A 222 -3.27 22.47 -2.37
N LEU A 223 -3.08 21.18 -2.63
CA LEU A 223 -3.95 20.41 -3.51
C LEU A 223 -5.39 20.31 -2.99
N SER A 224 -5.55 19.92 -1.73
CA SER A 224 -6.88 19.78 -1.10
C SER A 224 -7.63 21.12 -1.08
N ASN A 225 -6.95 22.23 -0.81
CA ASN A 225 -7.54 23.58 -0.87
C ASN A 225 -7.98 23.98 -2.29
N ILE A 226 -7.17 23.68 -3.30
CA ILE A 226 -7.52 23.97 -4.71
C ILE A 226 -8.80 23.23 -5.08
N ILE A 227 -8.87 21.92 -4.81
CA ILE A 227 -10.03 21.08 -5.10
C ILE A 227 -11.26 21.58 -4.32
N TYR A 228 -11.11 21.87 -3.03
CA TYR A 228 -12.20 22.39 -2.19
C TYR A 228 -12.79 23.69 -2.75
N LYS A 229 -11.94 24.65 -3.11
CA LYS A 229 -12.38 25.93 -3.69
C LYS A 229 -13.09 25.74 -5.03
N GLN A 230 -12.63 24.80 -5.86
CA GLN A 230 -13.31 24.47 -7.13
C GLN A 230 -14.69 23.86 -6.87
N ASP A 231 -14.79 22.94 -5.91
CA ASP A 231 -16.05 22.28 -5.56
C ASP A 231 -17.06 23.27 -4.97
N CYS A 232 -16.63 24.17 -4.09
CA CYS A 232 -17.48 25.25 -3.57
C CYS A 232 -18.02 26.13 -4.71
N LYS A 233 -17.17 26.53 -5.66
CA LYS A 233 -17.59 27.33 -6.84
C LYS A 233 -18.59 26.57 -7.71
N ARG A 234 -18.41 25.27 -7.91
CA ARG A 234 -19.33 24.42 -8.70
C ARG A 234 -20.68 24.26 -8.02
N ARG A 235 -20.69 24.00 -6.71
CA ARG A 235 -21.92 23.90 -5.89
C ARG A 235 -22.75 25.19 -5.97
N LYS A 236 -22.10 26.35 -5.84
CA LYS A 236 -22.76 27.67 -5.99
C LYS A 236 -23.40 27.87 -7.38
N LYS A 237 -22.81 27.28 -8.43
CA LYS A 237 -23.33 27.32 -9.80
C LYS A 237 -24.35 26.22 -10.14
N LYS A 238 -24.70 25.33 -9.19
CA LYS A 238 -25.60 24.17 -9.39
C LYS A 238 -25.23 23.28 -10.59
N ILE A 239 -23.93 23.16 -10.89
CA ILE A 239 -23.45 22.30 -11.98
C ILE A 239 -23.51 20.85 -11.50
N ALA A 240 -24.15 19.97 -12.27
CA ALA A 240 -24.24 18.54 -11.97
C ALA A 240 -22.84 17.91 -11.90
N VAL A 241 -22.67 17.00 -10.93
CA VAL A 241 -21.37 16.51 -10.48
C VAL A 241 -21.02 15.18 -11.14
N SER A 242 -19.84 15.11 -11.76
CA SER A 242 -19.06 13.88 -11.88
C SER A 242 -17.76 14.07 -11.09
N THR A 243 -17.84 14.19 -9.76
CA THR A 243 -16.62 14.30 -8.93
C THR A 243 -15.91 12.95 -9.03
N PRO A 244 -14.60 12.92 -9.31
CA PRO A 244 -13.82 11.69 -9.18
C PRO A 244 -14.06 11.08 -7.79
N SER A 245 -14.30 9.77 -7.73
CA SER A 245 -14.45 9.09 -6.44
C SER A 245 -13.11 9.14 -5.70
N PHE A 246 -13.00 10.00 -4.69
CA PHE A 246 -11.85 10.00 -3.81
C PHE A 246 -11.90 8.78 -2.89
N THR A 247 -10.73 8.24 -2.52
CA THR A 247 -10.64 7.13 -1.56
C THR A 247 -11.22 7.52 -0.19
N ARG A 248 -11.16 8.81 0.15
CA ARG A 248 -11.63 9.38 1.42
C ARG A 248 -12.36 10.70 1.18
N PRO A 249 -13.22 11.16 2.10
CA PRO A 249 -13.79 12.50 2.03
C PRO A 249 -12.70 13.57 1.93
N LEU A 250 -12.91 14.60 1.09
CA LEU A 250 -11.92 15.66 0.83
C LEU A 250 -11.42 16.34 2.12
N VAL A 251 -12.32 16.56 3.08
CA VAL A 251 -12.01 17.12 4.41
C VAL A 251 -10.90 16.35 5.13
N THR A 252 -10.80 15.04 4.90
CA THR A 252 -9.77 14.19 5.49
C THR A 252 -8.38 14.57 5.00
N TYR A 253 -8.21 14.83 3.70
CA TYR A 253 -6.91 15.21 3.15
C TYR A 253 -6.50 16.60 3.63
N TYR A 254 -7.45 17.54 3.69
CA TYR A 254 -7.21 18.86 4.27
C TYR A 254 -6.74 18.75 5.73
N ALA A 255 -7.49 18.02 6.56
CA ALA A 255 -7.17 17.85 7.98
C ALA A 255 -5.84 17.11 8.20
N GLN A 256 -5.60 16.03 7.44
CA GLN A 256 -4.32 15.30 7.49
C GLN A 256 -3.14 16.19 7.12
N SER A 257 -3.28 17.08 6.14
CA SER A 257 -2.19 17.98 5.77
C SER A 257 -1.72 18.84 6.95
N HIS A 258 -2.65 19.37 7.75
CA HIS A 258 -2.30 20.15 8.94
C HIS A 258 -1.82 19.29 10.09
N LEU A 259 -2.48 18.15 10.35
CA LEU A 259 -2.08 17.21 11.41
C LEU A 259 -0.66 16.66 11.18
N MET A 260 -0.31 16.25 9.96
CA MET A 260 1.02 15.72 9.67
C MET A 260 2.11 16.78 9.82
N LYS A 261 1.83 18.02 9.41
CA LYS A 261 2.75 19.15 9.61
C LYS A 261 2.93 19.46 11.09
N PHE A 262 1.84 19.50 11.85
CA PHE A 262 1.85 19.63 13.30
C PHE A 262 2.75 18.56 13.94
N VAL A 263 2.51 17.28 13.64
CA VAL A 263 3.25 16.15 14.22
C VAL A 263 4.73 16.22 13.87
N ALA A 264 5.08 16.57 12.63
CA ALA A 264 6.47 16.73 12.24
C ALA A 264 7.17 17.85 13.04
N LEU A 265 6.53 19.01 13.19
CA LEU A 265 7.06 20.12 13.98
C LEU A 265 7.16 19.77 15.48
N GLU A 266 6.19 19.05 16.03
CA GLU A 266 6.21 18.52 17.41
C GLU A 266 7.43 17.60 17.62
N HIS A 267 7.67 16.67 16.69
CA HIS A 267 8.81 15.78 16.74
C HIS A 267 10.16 16.48 16.53
N MET A 268 10.18 17.64 15.87
CA MET A 268 11.34 18.52 15.75
C MET A 268 11.49 19.49 16.94
N GLU A 269 10.66 19.37 17.97
CA GLU A 269 10.58 20.24 19.15
C GLU A 269 10.29 21.72 18.83
N LYS A 270 9.68 21.99 17.67
CA LYS A 270 9.28 23.32 17.22
C LYS A 270 7.84 23.62 17.62
N TYR A 271 7.56 23.57 18.92
CA TYR A 271 6.20 23.62 19.45
C TYR A 271 5.44 24.90 19.09
N ASP A 272 6.11 26.06 19.11
CA ASP A 272 5.49 27.34 18.75
C ASP A 272 5.12 27.40 17.27
N GLU A 273 5.94 26.81 16.40
CA GLU A 273 5.63 26.67 14.97
C GLU A 273 4.48 25.67 14.74
N ALA A 274 4.33 24.65 15.60
CA ALA A 274 3.29 23.63 15.49
C ALA A 274 1.89 24.15 15.89
N ARG A 275 1.80 24.98 16.95
CA ARG A 275 0.52 25.45 17.54
C ARG A 275 -0.51 26.01 16.54
N PRO A 276 -0.14 26.83 15.53
CA PRO A 276 -1.09 27.31 14.54
C PRO A 276 -1.79 26.19 13.76
N TYR A 277 -1.06 25.13 13.41
CA TYR A 277 -1.61 24.01 12.62
C TYR A 277 -2.61 23.17 13.41
N LEU A 278 -2.46 23.08 14.74
CA LEU A 278 -3.45 22.41 15.60
C LEU A 278 -4.85 22.99 15.40
N LYS A 279 -4.96 24.33 15.38
CA LYS A 279 -6.23 25.04 15.21
C LYS A 279 -6.91 24.72 13.88
N GLU A 280 -6.12 24.54 12.83
CA GLU A 280 -6.63 24.33 11.46
C GLU A 280 -7.35 22.99 11.26
N PHE A 281 -7.07 21.97 12.09
CA PHE A 281 -7.80 20.69 12.05
C PHE A 281 -8.67 20.43 13.30
N SER A 282 -8.69 21.36 14.26
CA SER A 282 -9.46 21.23 15.52
C SER A 282 -10.97 21.38 15.31
N ASP A 283 -11.39 22.24 14.38
CA ASP A 283 -12.80 22.38 14.00
C ASP A 283 -12.92 22.55 12.49
N LEU A 284 -13.55 21.56 11.86
CA LEU A 284 -13.78 21.49 10.42
C LEU A 284 -15.28 21.52 10.08
N SER A 285 -16.12 21.97 11.03
CA SER A 285 -17.56 22.12 10.84
C SER A 285 -17.93 23.13 9.74
N TRP A 286 -17.01 24.06 9.43
CA TRP A 286 -17.14 25.02 8.34
C TRP A 286 -16.98 24.42 6.95
N PHE A 287 -16.49 23.18 6.82
CA PHE A 287 -16.21 22.56 5.53
C PHE A 287 -17.52 22.29 4.77
N GLU A 288 -17.70 22.97 3.64
CA GLU A 288 -18.94 22.86 2.87
C GLU A 288 -19.06 21.47 2.20
N GLY A 289 -20.25 20.87 2.33
CA GLY A 289 -20.60 19.74 1.48
C GLY A 289 -20.20 18.36 1.95
N LEU A 290 -20.05 18.21 3.27
CA LEU A 290 -19.83 16.95 3.96
C LEU A 290 -21.02 16.00 3.79
N ASP A 291 -20.73 14.79 3.33
CA ASP A 291 -21.59 13.63 3.50
C ASP A 291 -21.44 13.06 4.92
N ASP A 292 -22.15 11.98 5.22
CA ASP A 292 -22.12 11.39 6.57
C ASP A 292 -20.74 10.84 6.94
N LEU A 293 -20.02 10.28 5.97
CA LEU A 293 -18.63 9.85 6.16
C LEU A 293 -17.71 11.05 6.44
N GLY A 294 -17.88 12.16 5.70
CA GLY A 294 -17.16 13.41 5.96
C GLY A 294 -17.38 13.94 7.38
N LYS A 295 -18.62 13.90 7.88
CA LYS A 295 -18.94 14.31 9.27
C LYS A 295 -18.29 13.39 10.31
N GLU A 296 -18.31 12.08 10.09
CA GLU A 296 -17.61 11.12 10.96
C GLU A 296 -16.11 11.45 11.05
N HIS A 297 -15.48 11.76 9.92
CA HIS A 297 -14.08 12.18 9.88
C HIS A 297 -13.85 13.50 10.61
N VAL A 298 -14.75 14.49 10.50
CA VAL A 298 -14.64 15.75 11.25
C VAL A 298 -14.64 15.50 12.76
N GLU A 299 -15.55 14.67 13.28
CA GLU A 299 -15.56 14.34 14.72
C GLU A 299 -14.29 13.61 15.15
N LYS A 300 -13.75 12.73 14.30
CA LYS A 300 -12.48 12.06 14.54
C LYS A 300 -11.30 13.04 14.67
N PHE A 301 -11.24 14.07 13.82
CA PHE A 301 -10.18 15.08 13.91
C PHE A 301 -10.29 15.97 15.16
N LYS A 302 -11.50 16.17 15.71
CA LYS A 302 -11.67 16.84 17.01
C LYS A 302 -11.02 16.04 18.13
N ILE A 303 -11.22 14.72 18.16
CA ILE A 303 -10.56 13.84 19.14
C ILE A 303 -9.04 13.92 18.98
N TYR A 304 -8.55 13.90 17.74
CA TYR A 304 -7.12 14.05 17.46
C TYR A 304 -6.57 15.39 17.96
N ALA A 305 -7.31 16.49 17.75
CA ALA A 305 -6.90 17.80 18.25
C ALA A 305 -6.80 17.82 19.78
N LEU A 306 -7.74 17.22 20.50
CA LEU A 306 -7.68 17.13 21.98
C LEU A 306 -6.41 16.43 22.47
N PHE A 307 -6.05 15.28 21.86
CA PHE A 307 -4.82 14.57 22.22
C PHE A 307 -3.56 15.35 21.85
N ASN A 308 -3.53 15.98 20.68
CA ASN A 308 -2.38 16.76 20.23
C ASN A 308 -2.22 18.08 21.01
N GLU A 309 -3.30 18.66 21.54
CA GLU A 309 -3.23 19.77 22.49
C GLU A 309 -2.53 19.32 23.78
N LEU A 310 -2.96 18.20 24.37
CA LEU A 310 -2.33 17.63 25.55
C LEU A 310 -0.87 17.21 25.32
N ASN A 311 -0.52 16.77 24.11
CA ASN A 311 0.87 16.52 23.73
C ASN A 311 1.73 17.78 23.88
N LEU A 312 1.29 18.92 23.34
CA LEU A 312 2.04 20.17 23.45
C LEU A 312 2.20 20.59 24.90
N GLU A 313 1.13 20.49 25.70
CA GLU A 313 1.19 20.89 27.10
C GLU A 313 2.21 20.04 27.87
N LEU A 314 2.20 18.71 27.71
CA LEU A 314 3.19 17.81 28.31
C LEU A 314 4.62 18.07 27.80
N LEU A 315 4.80 18.17 26.48
CA LEU A 315 6.13 18.33 25.86
C LEU A 315 6.77 19.69 26.13
N THR A 316 5.98 20.68 26.57
CA THR A 316 6.44 22.01 27.00
C THR A 316 6.57 22.15 28.52
N GLY A 317 6.26 21.09 29.29
CA GLY A 317 6.56 21.00 30.72
C GLY A 317 5.38 21.18 31.67
N HIS A 318 4.15 21.27 31.18
CA HIS A 318 2.93 21.31 32.01
C HIS A 318 2.56 19.89 32.48
N THR A 319 3.40 19.34 33.35
CA THR A 319 3.31 17.95 33.81
C THR A 319 2.04 17.63 34.61
N ASP A 320 1.37 18.65 35.15
CA ASP A 320 0.05 18.55 35.80
C ASP A 320 -1.03 18.03 34.85
N LYS A 321 -0.88 18.26 33.53
CA LYS A 321 -1.80 17.76 32.49
C LYS A 321 -1.74 16.27 32.27
N LEU A 322 -0.78 15.56 32.86
CA LEU A 322 -0.71 14.10 32.77
C LEU A 322 -1.99 13.41 33.28
N VAL A 323 -2.62 13.96 34.32
CA VAL A 323 -3.85 13.39 34.90
C VAL A 323 -5.00 13.49 33.89
N ASP A 324 -5.23 14.69 33.34
CA ASP A 324 -6.24 14.93 32.31
C ASP A 324 -6.00 14.05 31.08
N TYR A 325 -4.73 13.91 30.68
CA TYR A 325 -4.32 13.05 29.57
C TYR A 325 -4.69 11.59 29.85
N PHE A 326 -4.30 11.06 31.01
CA PHE A 326 -4.56 9.67 31.35
C PHE A 326 -6.07 9.36 31.42
N GLU A 327 -6.88 10.25 32.00
CA GLU A 327 -8.33 10.10 32.04
C GLU A 327 -8.96 10.09 30.64
N LEU A 328 -8.53 10.99 29.76
CA LEU A 328 -9.00 11.00 28.36
C LEU A 328 -8.60 9.72 27.62
N LEU A 329 -7.38 9.25 27.81
CA LEU A 329 -6.85 8.06 27.14
C LEU A 329 -7.61 6.79 27.49
N LYS A 330 -8.09 6.67 28.73
CA LYS A 330 -8.94 5.53 29.15
C LYS A 330 -10.26 5.47 28.37
N THR A 331 -10.80 6.61 27.97
CA THR A 331 -12.04 6.68 27.18
C THR A 331 -11.83 6.49 25.68
N HIS A 332 -10.58 6.63 25.19
CA HIS A 332 -10.21 6.47 23.78
C HIS A 332 -8.96 5.56 23.65
N PRO A 333 -9.06 4.26 23.96
CA PRO A 333 -7.91 3.35 23.96
C PRO A 333 -7.22 3.24 22.59
N GLY A 334 -7.87 3.64 21.50
CA GLY A 334 -7.24 3.65 20.18
C GLY A 334 -6.14 4.69 19.98
N GLU A 335 -6.08 5.70 20.84
CA GLU A 335 -4.99 6.67 20.89
C GLU A 335 -3.89 6.27 21.89
N ALA A 336 -4.03 5.14 22.60
CA ALA A 336 -3.05 4.69 23.61
C ALA A 336 -1.63 4.63 23.07
N LEU A 337 -1.39 3.92 21.96
CA LEU A 337 -0.05 3.75 21.44
C LEU A 337 0.65 5.07 21.03
N PRO A 338 0.06 5.96 20.21
CA PRO A 338 0.68 7.25 19.90
C PRO A 338 0.82 8.14 21.14
N SER A 339 -0.16 8.16 22.05
CA SER A 339 -0.09 8.98 23.27
C SER A 339 0.97 8.52 24.25
N LEU A 340 1.13 7.21 24.46
CA LEU A 340 2.14 6.65 25.35
C LEU A 340 3.56 6.94 24.86
N LEU A 341 3.78 7.05 23.55
CA LEU A 341 5.05 7.52 23.00
C LEU A 341 5.36 8.94 23.47
N ILE A 342 4.38 9.85 23.40
CA ILE A 342 4.54 11.25 23.81
C ILE A 342 4.71 11.37 25.33
N ILE A 343 3.87 10.67 26.10
CA ILE A 343 3.97 10.61 27.57
C ILE A 343 5.36 10.10 27.99
N SER A 344 5.88 9.05 27.33
CA SER A 344 7.21 8.51 27.63
C SER A 344 8.33 9.51 27.30
N LYS A 345 8.23 10.25 26.19
CA LYS A 345 9.17 11.33 25.85
C LYS A 345 9.16 12.44 26.90
N ALA A 346 7.98 12.93 27.28
CA ALA A 346 7.83 13.94 28.32
C ALA A 346 8.36 13.44 29.67
N ALA A 347 8.06 12.19 30.04
CA ALA A 347 8.55 11.57 31.25
C ALA A 347 10.08 11.45 31.30
N ASN A 348 10.72 11.18 30.16
CA ASN A 348 12.17 11.20 30.03
C ASN A 348 12.76 12.60 30.15
N LYS A 349 12.08 13.62 29.61
CA LYS A 349 12.54 15.02 29.62
C LYS A 349 12.37 15.70 30.97
N TYR A 350 11.29 15.42 31.68
CA TYR A 350 10.89 16.10 32.91
C TYR A 350 10.92 15.21 34.16
N ASP A 351 11.54 14.03 34.06
CA ASP A 351 11.65 13.03 35.12
C ASP A 351 10.29 12.66 35.78
N MET A 352 9.25 12.51 34.97
CA MET A 352 7.91 12.16 35.45
C MET A 352 7.79 10.66 35.70
N LYS A 353 7.15 10.25 36.80
CA LYS A 353 6.89 8.84 37.10
C LYS A 353 5.58 8.38 36.46
N ILE A 354 5.66 7.50 35.46
CA ILE A 354 4.50 7.06 34.65
C ILE A 354 4.17 5.57 34.81
N ASP A 355 4.77 4.86 35.77
CA ASP A 355 4.60 3.40 35.95
C ASP A 355 3.15 2.95 36.07
N HIS A 356 2.30 3.75 36.72
CA HIS A 356 0.87 3.47 36.85
C HIS A 356 0.14 3.47 35.50
N ILE A 357 0.53 4.38 34.59
CA ILE A 357 -0.02 4.46 33.22
C ILE A 357 0.48 3.28 32.40
N LEU A 358 1.78 2.98 32.47
CA LEU A 358 2.37 1.85 31.75
C LEU A 358 1.73 0.53 32.16
N THR A 359 1.47 0.34 33.46
CA THR A 359 0.80 -0.85 34.00
C THR A 359 -0.64 -0.96 33.49
N TYR A 360 -1.36 0.16 33.40
CA TYR A 360 -2.74 0.16 32.91
C TYR A 360 -2.84 -0.25 31.43
N PHE A 361 -1.84 0.09 30.61
CA PHE A 361 -1.81 -0.20 29.19
C PHE A 361 -0.84 -1.33 28.79
N ASP A 362 -0.47 -2.21 29.72
CA ASP A 362 0.55 -3.26 29.48
C ASP A 362 0.21 -4.13 28.26
N ASP A 363 -1.06 -4.53 28.12
CA ASP A 363 -1.55 -5.36 27.00
C ASP A 363 -1.42 -4.67 25.63
N ILE A 364 -1.50 -3.33 25.61
CA ILE A 364 -1.34 -2.53 24.38
C ILE A 364 0.14 -2.37 24.03
N ILE A 365 0.98 -2.17 25.06
CA ILE A 365 2.42 -1.95 24.91
C ILE A 365 3.11 -3.24 24.50
N TYR A 366 2.73 -4.39 25.07
CA TYR A 366 3.36 -5.69 24.85
C TYR A 366 2.38 -6.72 24.29
N PRO A 367 1.87 -6.54 23.05
CA PRO A 367 1.03 -7.53 22.42
C PRO A 367 1.82 -8.82 22.15
N ASN A 368 1.14 -9.97 22.13
CA ASN A 368 1.75 -11.25 21.76
C ASN A 368 2.39 -11.22 20.36
N ASP A 369 1.71 -10.59 19.40
CA ASP A 369 2.24 -10.27 18.08
C ASP A 369 1.79 -8.88 17.64
N ILE A 370 2.75 -8.04 17.22
CA ILE A 370 2.51 -6.66 16.80
C ILE A 370 1.63 -6.58 15.56
N LEU A 371 1.83 -7.47 14.58
CA LEU A 371 1.05 -7.45 13.35
C LEU A 371 -0.38 -7.85 13.64
N ASP A 372 -0.61 -8.94 14.37
CA ASP A 372 -1.94 -9.41 14.73
C ASP A 372 -2.71 -8.34 15.51
N TYR A 373 -2.07 -7.67 16.47
CA TYR A 373 -2.69 -6.57 17.20
C TYR A 373 -3.08 -5.41 16.27
N ILE A 374 -2.18 -4.97 15.39
CA ILE A 374 -2.47 -3.91 14.41
C ILE A 374 -3.59 -4.35 13.44
N HIS A 375 -3.59 -5.60 13.01
CA HIS A 375 -4.59 -6.17 12.11
C HIS A 375 -5.96 -6.26 12.77
N GLN A 376 -6.06 -6.66 14.04
CA GLN A 376 -7.31 -6.67 14.79
C GLN A 376 -7.81 -5.24 15.03
N ALA A 377 -6.90 -4.31 15.38
CA ALA A 377 -7.23 -2.91 15.56
C ALA A 377 -7.76 -2.25 14.28
N ARG A 378 -7.34 -2.69 13.08
CA ARG A 378 -7.86 -2.21 11.79
C ARG A 378 -9.37 -2.43 11.60
N PHE A 379 -9.96 -3.41 12.29
CA PHE A 379 -11.40 -3.69 12.23
C PHE A 379 -12.20 -2.86 13.25
N LEU A 380 -11.53 -2.19 14.19
CA LEU A 380 -12.13 -1.22 15.10
C LEU A 380 -12.10 0.16 14.43
N ARG A 381 -13.25 0.84 14.38
CA ARG A 381 -13.50 2.10 13.62
C ARG A 381 -12.49 3.23 13.89
N ASP A 382 -11.73 3.15 14.98
CA ASP A 382 -10.90 4.25 15.45
C ASP A 382 -9.41 4.20 15.08
N HIS A 383 -8.87 3.11 14.52
CA HIS A 383 -7.40 2.98 14.47
C HIS A 383 -6.75 3.30 13.11
N TYR A 384 -5.48 3.67 13.21
CA TYR A 384 -4.56 3.91 12.09
C TYR A 384 -4.45 2.64 11.22
N LYS A 385 -5.06 2.66 10.04
CA LYS A 385 -5.06 1.51 9.11
C LYS A 385 -3.69 1.17 8.51
N ASN A 386 -2.63 1.90 8.84
CA ASN A 386 -1.32 1.77 8.18
C ASN A 386 -0.34 0.95 9.05
N ILE A 387 -0.07 -0.31 8.65
CA ILE A 387 0.81 -1.24 9.38
C ILE A 387 2.20 -0.64 9.65
N PRO A 388 2.92 -0.12 8.64
CA PRO A 388 4.21 0.54 8.84
C PRO A 388 4.22 1.59 9.96
N ILE A 389 3.16 2.41 10.08
CA ILE A 389 3.06 3.43 11.13
C ILE A 389 2.93 2.78 12.51
N GLY A 390 2.07 1.77 12.64
CA GLY A 390 1.90 1.03 13.88
C GLY A 390 3.20 0.38 14.35
N ILE A 391 3.91 -0.29 13.43
CA ILE A 391 5.23 -0.88 13.70
C ILE A 391 6.23 0.19 14.14
N SER A 392 6.34 1.29 13.40
CA SER A 392 7.23 2.40 13.75
C SER A 392 6.94 2.93 15.15
N ARG A 393 5.65 3.05 15.53
CA ARG A 393 5.24 3.46 16.88
C ARG A 393 5.67 2.47 17.96
N TYR A 394 5.51 1.16 17.75
CA TYR A 394 6.03 0.14 18.67
C TYR A 394 7.54 0.25 18.86
N ILE A 395 8.29 0.38 17.77
CA ILE A 395 9.74 0.53 17.83
C ILE A 395 10.12 1.83 18.58
N ASN A 396 9.37 2.93 18.35
CA ASN A 396 9.60 4.20 19.03
C ASN A 396 9.25 4.16 20.52
N ILE A 397 8.15 3.52 20.91
CA ILE A 397 7.76 3.43 22.32
C ILE A 397 8.74 2.52 23.08
N TYR A 398 9.13 1.36 22.55
CA TYR A 398 10.11 0.50 23.23
C TYR A 398 11.44 1.22 23.44
N TYR A 399 11.89 1.99 22.46
CA TYR A 399 13.07 2.83 22.61
C TYR A 399 12.93 3.86 23.75
N GLN A 400 11.80 4.57 23.80
CA GLN A 400 11.54 5.56 24.87
C GLN A 400 11.37 4.92 26.25
N LEU A 401 10.76 3.74 26.34
CA LEU A 401 10.63 2.98 27.59
C LEU A 401 11.96 2.44 28.09
N ALA A 402 12.85 2.00 27.18
CA ALA A 402 14.20 1.61 27.56
C ALA A 402 14.96 2.81 28.13
N LEU A 403 14.88 3.98 27.48
CA LEU A 403 15.45 5.22 28.00
C LEU A 403 14.87 5.59 29.37
N TYR A 404 13.56 5.40 29.56
CA TYR A 404 12.86 5.67 30.83
C TYR A 404 13.39 4.85 31.99
N GLN A 405 13.64 3.55 31.77
CA GLN A 405 14.24 2.68 32.78
C GLN A 405 15.72 3.01 33.00
N CYS A 406 16.48 3.25 31.94
CA CYS A 406 17.89 3.64 32.05
C CYS A 406 18.07 4.95 32.83
N ASN A 407 17.23 5.96 32.58
CA ASN A 407 17.25 7.24 33.30
C ASN A 407 17.04 7.08 34.81
N ARG A 408 16.38 5.99 35.23
CA ARG A 408 16.09 5.69 36.63
C ARG A 408 17.06 4.71 37.26
N ASN A 409 18.08 4.27 36.52
CA ASN A 409 19.04 3.25 36.94
C ASN A 409 18.37 1.94 37.40
N VAL A 410 17.22 1.58 36.81
CA VAL A 410 16.51 0.33 37.12
C VAL A 410 16.83 -0.70 36.03
N TYR A 411 17.59 -1.73 36.38
CA TYR A 411 17.81 -2.90 35.54
C TYR A 411 17.03 -4.10 36.08
N ASP A 412 15.87 -4.37 35.49
CA ASP A 412 14.95 -5.42 35.90
C ASP A 412 14.43 -6.25 34.71
N GLU A 413 13.62 -7.27 35.00
CA GLU A 413 13.00 -8.13 33.98
C GLU A 413 12.14 -7.33 32.99
N LYS A 414 11.58 -6.18 33.41
CA LYS A 414 10.80 -5.29 32.55
C LYS A 414 11.69 -4.61 31.51
N LEU A 415 12.87 -4.12 31.90
CA LEU A 415 13.86 -3.59 30.96
C LEU A 415 14.33 -4.67 29.97
N GLU A 416 14.61 -5.89 30.44
CA GLU A 416 14.99 -7.00 29.56
C GLU A 416 13.90 -7.31 28.52
N LYS A 417 12.62 -7.37 28.94
CA LYS A 417 11.47 -7.53 28.05
C LYS A 417 11.38 -6.40 27.01
N ILE A 418 11.58 -5.15 27.42
CA ILE A 418 11.57 -3.99 26.51
C ILE A 418 12.69 -4.09 25.48
N LEU A 419 13.91 -4.43 25.90
CA LEU A 419 15.06 -4.54 25.01
C LEU A 419 14.89 -5.67 24.00
N LEU A 420 14.38 -6.83 24.43
CA LEU A 420 14.07 -7.95 23.54
C LEU A 420 13.01 -7.57 22.50
N ALA A 421 11.94 -6.90 22.94
CA ALA A 421 10.88 -6.44 22.05
C ALA A 421 11.39 -5.40 21.03
N LEU A 422 12.25 -4.48 21.47
CA LEU A 422 12.91 -3.50 20.60
C LEU A 422 13.81 -4.18 19.57
N GLU A 423 14.73 -5.04 20.01
CA GLU A 423 15.67 -5.77 19.16
C GLU A 423 14.94 -6.58 18.09
N THR A 424 13.97 -7.41 18.50
CA THR A 424 13.18 -8.24 17.60
C THR A 424 12.43 -7.40 16.56
N SER A 425 11.83 -6.28 16.99
CA SER A 425 11.06 -5.40 16.09
C SER A 425 11.96 -4.65 15.11
N VAL A 426 13.12 -4.18 15.57
CA VAL A 426 14.13 -3.50 14.73
C VAL A 426 14.70 -4.49 13.71
N GLU A 427 15.11 -5.68 14.12
CA GLU A 427 15.69 -6.68 13.21
C GLU A 427 14.70 -7.09 12.11
N LYS A 428 13.43 -7.28 12.48
CA LYS A 428 12.37 -7.77 11.58
C LYS A 428 11.83 -6.68 10.66
N TYR A 429 11.70 -5.44 11.12
CA TYR A 429 10.95 -4.41 10.40
C TYR A 429 11.69 -3.11 10.10
N ASN A 430 12.76 -2.77 10.84
CA ASN A 430 13.43 -1.46 10.72
C ASN A 430 14.90 -1.50 11.15
N ARG A 431 15.72 -2.32 10.49
CA ARG A 431 17.18 -2.40 10.65
C ARG A 431 17.88 -1.04 10.52
N GLY A 432 17.30 -0.06 9.83
CA GLY A 432 17.80 1.32 9.76
C GLY A 432 17.94 1.98 11.13
N ARG A 433 17.15 1.58 12.13
CA ARG A 433 17.22 2.08 13.52
C ARG A 433 18.29 1.41 14.39
N ILE A 434 19.13 0.52 13.86
CA ILE A 434 20.22 -0.10 14.63
C ILE A 434 21.15 0.97 15.22
N MET A 435 21.40 2.07 14.50
CA MET A 435 22.26 3.16 14.99
C MET A 435 21.71 3.82 16.25
N ASP A 436 20.41 4.06 16.34
CA ASP A 436 19.77 4.61 17.54
C ASP A 436 19.94 3.68 18.74
N CYS A 437 19.88 2.36 18.49
CA CYS A 437 20.04 1.35 19.53
C CYS A 437 21.46 1.32 20.11
N LEU A 438 22.47 1.78 19.35
CA LEU A 438 23.85 1.91 19.87
C LEU A 438 23.96 2.99 20.95
N GLU A 439 23.20 4.08 20.85
CA GLU A 439 23.17 5.12 21.88
C GLU A 439 22.54 4.59 23.18
N LEU A 440 21.42 3.89 23.05
CA LEU A 440 20.78 3.20 24.18
C LEU A 440 21.75 2.19 24.83
N PHE A 441 22.50 1.44 24.02
CA PHE A 441 23.47 0.47 24.52
C PHE A 441 24.64 1.11 25.28
N LYS A 442 25.12 2.28 24.85
CA LYS A 442 26.11 3.05 25.63
C LYS A 442 25.55 3.40 27.01
N LYS A 443 24.33 3.90 27.06
CA LYS A 443 23.65 4.25 28.31
C LYS A 443 23.45 3.04 29.23
N LEU A 444 23.06 1.89 28.68
CA LEU A 444 22.95 0.63 29.42
C LEU A 444 24.28 0.19 30.04
N ARG A 445 25.42 0.45 29.39
CA ARG A 445 26.74 0.12 29.94
C ARG A 445 27.16 1.00 31.11
N GLU A 446 26.65 2.23 31.16
CA GLU A 446 26.93 3.20 32.22
C GLU A 446 26.06 2.97 33.46
N MET A 447 25.01 2.15 33.34
CA MET A 447 24.15 1.82 34.49
C MET A 447 24.93 1.02 35.54
N PRO A 448 24.71 1.32 36.83
CA PRO A 448 25.28 0.53 37.92
C PRO A 448 24.73 -0.89 37.84
N ARG A 449 25.61 -1.88 37.63
CA ARG A 449 25.24 -3.29 37.74
C ARG A 449 25.16 -3.64 39.22
N GLU A 450 23.95 -3.78 39.75
CA GLU A 450 23.78 -4.45 41.04
C GLU A 450 24.41 -5.85 40.91
N HIS A 451 25.52 -6.08 41.61
CA HIS A 451 26.00 -7.43 41.84
C HIS A 451 24.94 -8.10 42.72
N LYS A 452 24.13 -8.96 42.10
CA LYS A 452 23.38 -9.96 42.86
C LYS A 452 24.42 -10.97 43.38
N ASP A 453 24.91 -10.71 44.59
CA ASP A 453 25.66 -11.69 45.40
C ASP A 453 24.77 -12.89 45.76
#